data_AF-A0A9D4CUZ7-F1
#
_entry.id   AF-A0A9D4CUZ7-F1
#
_cell.length_a   1.000
_cell.length_b   1.000
_cell.length_c   1.000
_cell.angle_alpha   90.00
_cell.angle_beta   90.00
_cell.angle_gamma   90.00
#
_symmetry.space_group_name_H-M   'P 1'
#
loop_
_entity.id
_entity.type
_entity.pdbx_description
1 polymer ?
#
loop_
_entity_poly.entity_id
_entity_poly.type
_entity_poly.pdbx_seq_one_letter_code
_entity_poly.pdbx_strand_id
1 'polypeptide(L)' 'MREKPLYPWTITRSDGAIVGAHCDCMAGLGEACTPVAALLISVSTLALIRDSKTVTEKPTY' A
#
# COMPACT_ATOMS: atom_id res chain seq x y z
N MET A 1 27.28 -5.85 3.57
CA MET A 1 26.78 -5.99 2.19
C MET A 1 25.61 -5.03 2.06
N ARG A 2 25.65 -4.06 1.11
CA ARG A 2 24.54 -3.11 0.91
C ARG A 2 23.64 -3.67 -0.16
N GLU A 3 22.47 -4.14 0.23
CA GLU A 3 21.48 -4.69 -0.68
C GLU A 3 20.91 -3.55 -1.53
N LYS A 4 20.67 -3.82 -2.82
CA LYS A 4 20.08 -2.81 -3.73
C LYS A 4 18.68 -2.48 -3.19
N PRO A 5 18.31 -1.18 -3.06
CA PRO A 5 16.96 -0.81 -2.67
C PRO A 5 15.96 -1.35 -3.69
N LEU A 6 14.91 -1.99 -3.18
CA LEU A 6 13.81 -2.50 -3.99
C LEU A 6 12.75 -1.40 -4.17
N TYR A 7 12.10 -1.40 -5.33
CA TYR A 7 11.09 -0.42 -5.71
C TYR A 7 9.75 -1.12 -5.95
N PRO A 8 8.96 -1.35 -4.89
CA PRO A 8 7.63 -1.90 -5.04
C PRO A 8 6.68 -0.85 -5.63
N TRP A 9 5.78 -1.29 -6.52
CA TRP A 9 4.77 -0.45 -7.16
C TRP A 9 3.42 -1.15 -7.15
N THR A 10 2.34 -0.36 -7.26
CA THR A 10 0.97 -0.84 -7.40
C THR A 10 0.30 -0.21 -8.60
N ILE A 11 -0.67 -0.91 -9.19
CA ILE A 11 -1.62 -0.33 -10.14
C ILE A 11 -2.94 -0.17 -9.41
N THR A 12 -3.49 1.04 -9.48
CA THR A 12 -4.79 1.38 -8.91
C THR A 12 -5.74 1.82 -10.01
N ARG A 13 -7.02 1.53 -9.83
CA ARG A 13 -8.10 2.07 -10.63
C ARG A 13 -8.53 3.43 -10.07
N SER A 14 -9.22 4.23 -10.88
CA SER A 14 -9.67 5.59 -10.52
C SER A 14 -10.60 5.66 -9.31
N ASP A 15 -11.23 4.54 -8.93
CA ASP A 15 -12.06 4.39 -7.73
C ASP A 15 -11.25 4.05 -6.47
N GLY A 16 -9.92 3.96 -6.57
CA GLY A 16 -9.03 3.63 -5.46
C GLY A 16 -8.80 2.13 -5.25
N ALA A 17 -9.40 1.26 -6.06
CA ALA A 17 -9.19 -0.17 -5.98
C ALA A 17 -7.78 -0.56 -6.49
N ILE A 18 -7.04 -1.36 -5.71
CA ILE A 18 -5.74 -1.91 -6.12
C ILE A 18 -5.97 -3.14 -7.00
N VAL A 19 -5.46 -3.13 -8.23
CA VAL A 19 -5.63 -4.24 -9.20
C VAL A 19 -4.38 -5.10 -9.35
N GLY A 20 -3.23 -4.63 -8.88
CA GLY A 20 -1.98 -5.38 -8.90
C GLY A 20 -0.88 -4.68 -8.14
N ALA A 21 0.12 -5.44 -7.70
CA ALA A 21 1.31 -4.94 -7.03
C ALA A 21 2.52 -5.83 -7.35
N HIS A 22 3.71 -5.23 -7.46
CA HIS A 22 4.94 -5.95 -7.82
C HIS A 22 6.18 -5.27 -7.22
N CYS A 23 7.29 -6.01 -7.09
CA CYS A 23 8.62 -5.52 -6.69
C CYS A 23 9.64 -5.78 -7.80
N ASP A 24 10.75 -5.07 -7.88
CA ASP A 24 11.90 -5.47 -8.71
C ASP A 24 12.74 -6.61 -8.08
N CYS A 25 12.19 -7.31 -7.09
CA CYS A 25 12.84 -8.41 -6.40
C CYS A 25 12.69 -9.72 -7.17
N MET A 26 13.69 -10.60 -7.06
CA MET A 26 13.68 -11.96 -7.59
C MET A 26 12.77 -12.88 -6.76
N ALA A 27 11.57 -12.42 -6.42
CA ALA A 27 10.54 -13.30 -5.88
C ALA A 27 10.06 -14.20 -7.02
N GLY A 28 10.23 -15.51 -6.87
CA GLY A 28 9.74 -16.48 -7.84
C GLY A 28 8.23 -16.32 -8.06
N LEU A 29 7.76 -16.69 -9.25
CA LEU A 29 6.43 -16.48 -9.84
C LEU A 29 5.19 -16.94 -9.01
N GLY A 30 5.32 -17.31 -7.74
CA GLY A 30 4.24 -17.84 -6.90
C GLY A 30 4.03 -17.18 -5.54
N GLU A 31 4.94 -16.33 -5.05
CA GLU A 31 4.84 -15.76 -3.70
C GLU A 31 4.89 -14.22 -3.73
N ALA A 32 3.95 -13.58 -3.03
CA ALA A 32 4.01 -12.14 -2.80
C ALA A 32 5.19 -11.83 -1.86
N CYS A 33 6.11 -11.00 -2.30
CA CYS A 33 7.26 -10.64 -1.49
C CYS A 33 6.87 -9.70 -0.33
N THR A 34 7.67 -9.71 0.74
CA THR A 34 7.47 -8.82 1.91
C THR A 34 7.36 -7.34 1.52
N PRO A 35 8.15 -6.78 0.58
CA PRO A 35 7.98 -5.40 0.12
C PRO A 35 6.61 -5.09 -0.48
N VAL A 36 6.03 -6.02 -1.26
CA VAL A 36 4.68 -5.84 -1.84
C VAL A 36 3.64 -5.87 -0.74
N ALA A 37 3.73 -6.81 0.20
CA ALA A 37 2.80 -6.88 1.33
C ALA A 37 2.84 -5.61 2.20
N ALA A 38 4.03 -5.11 2.51
CA ALA A 38 4.21 -3.88 3.29
C ALA A 38 3.60 -2.66 2.59
N LEU A 39 3.75 -2.55 1.26
CA LEU A 39 3.16 -1.47 0.47
C LEU A 39 1.63 -1.54 0.48
N LEU A 40 1.04 -2.73 0.28
CA LEU A 40 -0.41 -2.94 0.30
C LEU A 40 -1.03 -2.63 1.66
N ILE A 41 -0.39 -3.07 2.75
CA ILE A 41 -0.84 -2.75 4.11
C ILE A 41 -0.80 -1.23 4.33
N SER A 42 0.30 -0.58 3.95
CA SER A 42 0.47 0.87 4.12
C SER A 42 -0.62 1.66 3.40
N VAL A 43 -0.90 1.35 2.14
CA VAL A 43 -1.96 2.01 1.36
C VAL A 43 -3.34 1.77 1.99
N SER A 44 -3.60 0.54 2.44
CA SER A 44 -4.88 0.18 3.08
C SER A 44 -5.08 0.94 4.39
N THR A 45 -4.05 1.01 5.23
CA THR A 45 -4.09 1.77 6.49
C THR A 45 -4.27 3.26 6.23
N LEU A 46 -3.60 3.83 5.22
CA LEU A 46 -3.80 5.23 4.86
C LEU A 46 -5.22 5.52 4.40
N ALA A 47 -5.83 4.61 3.62
CA ALA A 47 -7.23 4.73 3.22
C ALA A 47 -8.16 4.69 4.44
N LEU A 48 -7.94 3.76 5.38
CA LEU A 48 -8.69 3.68 6.62
C LEU A 48 -8.57 4.95 7.48
N ILE A 49 -7.36 5.49 7.62
CA ILE A 49 -7.12 6.73 8.36
C ILE A 49 -7.85 7.91 7.71
N ARG A 50 -7.81 8.00 6.37
CA ARG A 50 -8.50 9.04 5.62
C ARG A 50 -10.02 8.99 5.81
N ASP A 51 -10.60 7.79 5.84
CA ASP A 51 -12.04 7.60 6.04
C ASP A 51 -12.45 7.72 7.52
N SER A 52 -11.51 7.50 8.45
CA SER A 52 -11.76 7.68 9.87
C SER A 52 -11.83 9.17 10.23
N LYS A 53 -13.04 9.75 10.21
CA LYS A 53 -13.28 11.08 10.80
C LYS A 53 -13.04 11.03 12.30
N THR A 54 -12.00 11.71 12.76
CA THR A 54 -11.74 11.86 14.19
C THR A 54 -12.76 12.80 14.82
N VAL A 55 -13.04 12.65 16.13
CA VAL A 55 -14.05 13.46 16.85
C VAL A 55 -13.74 14.97 16.78
N THR A 56 -12.47 15.33 16.62
CA THR A 56 -11.98 16.70 16.45
C THR A 56 -12.21 17.30 15.05
N GLU A 57 -12.51 16.48 14.04
CA GLU A 57 -12.76 16.92 12.66
C GLU A 57 -14.26 17.07 12.35
N LYS A 58 -15.13 16.78 13.32
CA LYS A 58 -16.56 17.03 13.20
C LYS A 58 -16.83 18.51 13.48
N PRO A 59 -17.59 19.22 12.63
CA PRO A 59 -18.01 20.58 12.96
C PRO A 59 -18.78 20.54 14.28
N THR A 60 -18.31 21.29 15.27
CA THR A 60 -19.06 21.52 16.50
C THR A 60 -20.29 22.35 16.15
N TYR A 61 -21.42 21.97 16.75
CA TYR A 61 -22.69 22.69 16.63
C TYR A 61 -22.55 24.18 16.96
#